data_AF-I0WGM0-F1
#
_entry.id   AF-I0WGM0-F1
#
_cell.length_a   1.000
_cell.length_b   1.000
_cell.length_c   1.000
_cell.angle_alpha   90.00
_cell.angle_beta   90.00
_cell.angle_gamma   90.00
#
_symmetry.space_group_name_H-M   'P 1'
#
loop_
_entity.id
_entity.type
_entity.pdbx_description
1 polymer ?
#
loop_
_entity_poly.entity_id
_entity_poly.type
_entity_poly.pdbx_seq_one_letter_code
_entity_poly.pdbx_strand_id
1 'polypeptide(L)'
;MKRSIITTGDGSTTIRLEEWQEHYHSSHGAVNEARHVFIENGLKCFQNRKIAILEIGFGTGLNAFITYLESPKLGLSICYEGVEAYPVEKDELSELNYISQLDAEAHKDIFKQMHQVSWDKEVVIAPHFSLNKRKQQFEQISDDSRFHLIYYDAFGARVQPELWTESVFKKMYEALCPGGCLVTYSSKSSARRAMLAVGFRVEKLKGPPGKREMLRAWKEE
;
A
#
# COMPACT_ATOMS: atom_id res chain seq x y z
N MET A 1 -0.34 22.44 0.69
CA MET A 1 -0.37 21.87 2.05
C MET A 1 1.04 21.76 2.60
N LYS A 2 1.30 22.29 3.80
CA LYS A 2 2.63 22.19 4.43
C LYS A 2 2.92 20.75 4.88
N ARG A 3 4.10 20.25 4.52
CA ARG A 3 4.59 18.89 4.82
C ARG A 3 5.80 18.99 5.76
N SER A 4 5.89 18.10 6.75
CA SER A 4 7.06 18.00 7.65
C SER A 4 7.41 16.54 7.94
N ILE A 5 8.70 16.24 8.08
CA ILE A 5 9.17 14.91 8.46
C ILE A 5 9.16 14.76 9.98
N ILE A 6 8.66 13.62 10.45
CA ILE A 6 8.66 13.25 11.87
C ILE A 6 9.18 11.82 12.06
N THR A 7 9.77 11.54 13.21
CA THR A 7 10.14 10.18 13.62
C THR A 7 8.95 9.49 14.30
N THR A 8 8.69 8.25 13.91
CA THR A 8 7.62 7.40 14.46
C THR A 8 8.13 6.52 15.61
N GLY A 9 7.22 5.83 16.29
CA GLY A 9 7.53 5.01 17.47
C GLY A 9 8.48 3.83 17.23
N ASP A 10 8.70 3.42 15.98
CA ASP A 10 9.66 2.36 15.63
C ASP A 10 11.01 2.89 15.11
N GLY A 11 11.23 4.21 15.14
CA GLY A 11 12.45 4.86 14.65
C GLY A 11 12.40 5.24 13.17
N SER A 12 11.42 4.76 12.40
CA SER A 12 11.23 5.17 11.00
C SER A 12 10.60 6.55 10.87
N THR A 13 10.90 7.24 9.78
CA THR A 13 10.33 8.57 9.50
C THR A 13 9.06 8.49 8.66
N THR A 14 8.17 9.47 8.84
CA THR A 14 6.97 9.64 8.01
C THR A 14 6.74 11.11 7.69
N ILE A 15 5.95 11.37 6.65
CA ILE A 15 5.55 12.71 6.25
C ILE A 15 4.25 13.05 6.98
N ARG A 16 4.24 14.18 7.68
CA ARG A 16 3.06 14.78 8.31
C ARG A 16 2.51 15.90 7.44
N LEU A 17 1.20 15.83 7.21
CA LEU A 17 0.40 16.85 6.54
C LEU A 17 -0.24 17.76 7.59
N GLU A 18 0.33 18.95 7.81
CA GLU A 18 -0.03 19.80 8.95
C GLU A 18 -1.51 20.23 8.93
N GLU A 19 -2.01 20.60 7.76
CA GLU A 19 -3.39 21.08 7.59
C GLU A 19 -4.43 19.98 7.82
N TRP A 20 -4.10 18.72 7.54
CA TRP A 20 -4.99 17.58 7.73
C TRP A 20 -4.85 16.93 9.12
N GLN A 21 -3.79 17.28 9.84
CA GLN A 21 -3.33 16.57 11.03
C GLN A 21 -3.26 15.06 10.75
N GLU A 22 -2.70 14.70 9.60
CA GLU A 22 -2.65 13.33 9.10
C GLU A 22 -1.24 12.99 8.64
N HIS A 23 -0.86 11.72 8.74
CA HIS A 23 0.47 11.25 8.41
C HIS A 23 0.39 10.23 7.27
N TYR A 24 1.43 10.13 6.44
CA TYR A 24 1.52 9.10 5.39
C TYR A 24 1.54 7.68 5.98
N HIS A 25 2.06 7.54 7.20
CA HIS A 25 2.14 6.27 7.94
C HIS A 25 1.83 6.51 9.41
N SER A 26 1.42 5.46 10.13
CA SER A 26 1.19 5.55 11.58
C SER A 26 2.36 6.17 12.34
N SER A 27 2.06 7.11 13.23
CA SER A 27 3.04 7.67 14.18
C SER A 27 3.60 6.63 15.17
N HIS A 28 2.95 5.47 15.32
CA HIS A 28 3.42 4.39 16.18
C HIS A 28 4.52 3.54 15.53
N GLY A 29 4.74 3.69 14.21
CA GLY A 29 5.79 2.98 13.48
C GLY A 29 5.39 2.73 12.03
N ALA A 30 6.07 3.37 11.08
CA ALA A 30 5.75 3.21 9.66
C ALA A 30 6.14 1.81 9.14
N VAL A 31 7.35 1.37 9.46
CA VAL A 31 7.86 0.04 9.05
C VAL A 31 7.04 -1.08 9.70
N ASN A 32 6.74 -0.95 10.99
CA ASN A 32 5.96 -1.95 11.72
C ASN A 32 4.51 -2.05 11.21
N GLU A 33 3.87 -0.92 10.90
CA GLU A 33 2.54 -0.92 10.28
C GLU A 33 2.58 -1.59 8.91
N ALA A 34 3.52 -1.21 8.05
CA ALA A 34 3.64 -1.77 6.70
C ALA A 34 3.89 -3.29 6.72
N ARG A 35 4.82 -3.77 7.56
CA ARG A 35 5.07 -5.19 7.76
C ARG A 35 3.81 -5.92 8.25
N HIS A 36 3.15 -5.41 9.28
CA HIS A 36 1.99 -6.08 9.87
C HIS A 36 0.79 -6.11 8.91
N VAL A 37 0.42 -4.97 8.33
CA VAL A 37 -0.80 -4.84 7.52
C VAL A 37 -0.62 -5.47 6.15
N PHE A 38 0.42 -5.05 5.42
CA PHE A 38 0.55 -5.35 3.99
C PHE A 38 1.34 -6.63 3.75
N ILE A 39 2.36 -6.93 4.54
CA ILE A 39 3.17 -8.14 4.37
C ILE A 39 2.54 -9.34 5.09
N GLU A 40 2.41 -9.30 6.41
CA GLU A 40 1.95 -10.45 7.21
C GLU A 40 0.51 -10.82 6.89
N ASN A 41 -0.38 -9.83 6.75
CA ASN A 41 -1.79 -10.08 6.52
C ASN A 41 -2.21 -9.99 5.04
N GLY A 42 -1.33 -9.53 4.15
CA GLY A 42 -1.55 -9.42 2.71
C GLY A 42 -0.63 -10.35 1.91
N LEU A 43 0.62 -9.94 1.68
CA LEU A 43 1.58 -10.62 0.81
C LEU A 43 1.78 -12.11 1.14
N LYS A 44 1.88 -12.44 2.44
CA LYS A 44 2.08 -13.82 2.92
C LYS A 44 0.90 -14.75 2.67
N CYS A 45 -0.24 -14.24 2.18
CA CYS A 45 -1.31 -15.09 1.67
C CYS A 45 -0.94 -15.80 0.35
N PHE A 46 0.16 -15.40 -0.29
CA PHE A 46 0.63 -15.94 -1.56
C PHE A 46 2.05 -16.48 -1.43
N GLN A 47 2.34 -17.60 -2.10
CA GLN A 47 3.67 -18.22 -2.14
C GLN A 47 3.92 -18.91 -3.48
N ASN A 48 5.19 -18.97 -3.90
CA ASN A 48 5.69 -19.78 -5.02
C ASN A 48 4.92 -19.57 -6.34
N ARG A 49 4.55 -18.32 -6.64
CA ARG A 49 3.77 -17.97 -7.83
C ARG A 49 4.04 -16.55 -8.30
N LYS A 50 3.58 -16.25 -9.51
CA LYS A 50 3.46 -14.86 -9.99
C LYS A 50 2.18 -14.25 -9.43
N ILE A 51 2.28 -13.01 -8.94
CA ILE A 51 1.13 -12.20 -8.53
C ILE A 51 1.24 -10.78 -9.09
N ALA A 52 0.09 -10.12 -9.18
CA ALA A 52 -0.01 -8.70 -9.49
C ALA A 52 -0.60 -7.99 -8.27
N ILE A 53 0.01 -6.88 -7.87
CA ILE A 53 -0.36 -6.09 -6.71
C ILE A 53 -0.77 -4.70 -7.17
N LEU A 54 -1.88 -4.19 -6.63
CA LEU A 54 -2.28 -2.80 -6.77
C LEU A 54 -2.19 -2.10 -5.42
N GLU A 55 -1.46 -1.01 -5.34
CA GLU A 55 -1.42 -0.13 -4.18
C GLU A 55 -2.22 1.15 -4.46
N ILE A 56 -3.15 1.45 -3.56
CA ILE A 56 -3.91 2.69 -3.54
C ILE A 56 -3.18 3.66 -2.60
N GLY A 57 -2.46 4.61 -3.19
CA GLY A 57 -1.55 5.51 -2.48
C GLY A 57 -0.11 5.02 -2.49
N PHE A 58 0.60 5.18 -3.62
CA PHE A 58 2.02 4.81 -3.69
C PHE A 58 2.87 5.59 -2.66
N GLY A 59 2.50 6.84 -2.38
CA GLY A 59 3.07 7.65 -1.32
C GLY A 59 4.60 7.67 -1.30
N THR A 60 5.18 7.19 -0.20
CA THR A 60 6.63 7.19 0.02
C THR A 60 7.35 5.96 -0.56
N GLY A 61 6.62 5.06 -1.23
CA GLY A 61 7.17 3.81 -1.79
C GLY A 61 7.54 2.76 -0.74
N LEU A 62 7.20 2.95 0.54
CA LEU A 62 7.57 2.04 1.63
C LEU A 62 7.02 0.63 1.41
N ASN A 63 5.73 0.49 1.12
CA ASN A 63 5.10 -0.82 0.95
C ASN A 63 5.66 -1.55 -0.28
N ALA A 64 5.88 -0.84 -1.38
CA ALA A 64 6.52 -1.38 -2.58
C ALA A 64 7.93 -1.89 -2.29
N PHE A 65 8.73 -1.13 -1.53
CA PHE A 65 10.09 -1.50 -1.17
C PHE A 65 10.15 -2.70 -0.23
N ILE A 66 9.33 -2.73 0.83
CA ILE A 66 9.27 -3.90 1.72
C ILE A 66 8.76 -5.13 0.95
N THR A 67 7.78 -4.96 0.06
CA THR A 67 7.28 -6.05 -0.79
C THR A 67 8.38 -6.60 -1.69
N TYR A 68 9.21 -5.75 -2.29
CA TYR A 68 10.39 -6.16 -3.02
C TYR A 68 11.34 -7.00 -2.15
N LEU A 69 11.69 -6.53 -0.95
CA LEU A 69 12.60 -7.23 -0.03
C LEU A 69 12.07 -8.60 0.43
N GLU A 70 10.76 -8.73 0.61
CA GLU A 70 10.11 -9.96 1.09
C GLU A 70 9.80 -10.96 -0.03
N SER A 71 9.63 -10.49 -1.26
CA SER A 71 9.19 -11.33 -2.37
C SER A 71 10.07 -12.56 -2.67
N PRO A 72 11.42 -12.52 -2.61
CA PRO A 72 12.24 -13.72 -2.84
C PRO A 72 12.04 -14.78 -1.75
N LYS A 73 11.82 -14.36 -0.50
CA LYS A 73 11.61 -15.28 0.64
C LYS A 73 10.32 -16.08 0.51
N LEU A 74 9.35 -15.54 -0.22
CA LEU A 74 8.05 -16.15 -0.49
C LEU A 74 8.00 -16.87 -1.85
N GLY A 75 9.10 -16.86 -2.62
CA GLY A 75 9.13 -17.40 -3.98
C GLY A 75 8.18 -16.66 -4.94
N LEU A 76 7.95 -15.36 -4.71
CA LEU A 76 7.02 -14.56 -5.49
C LEU A 76 7.72 -13.83 -6.63
N SER A 77 7.06 -13.80 -7.80
CA SER A 77 7.35 -12.84 -8.87
C SER A 77 6.22 -11.82 -8.93
N ILE A 78 6.55 -10.53 -8.83
CA ILE A 78 5.55 -9.49 -8.58
C ILE A 78 5.51 -8.49 -9.74
N CYS A 79 4.31 -8.27 -10.26
CA CYS A 79 3.97 -7.09 -11.05
C CYS A 79 3.29 -6.07 -10.12
N TYR A 80 4.00 -5.01 -9.73
CA TYR A 80 3.53 -4.03 -8.77
C TYR A 80 3.00 -2.78 -9.49
N GLU A 81 1.76 -2.39 -9.23
CA GLU A 81 1.19 -1.13 -9.68
C GLU A 81 0.86 -0.23 -8.49
N GLY A 82 1.44 0.97 -8.42
CA GLY A 82 1.10 1.97 -7.41
C GLY A 82 0.33 3.12 -8.03
N VAL A 83 -0.82 3.51 -7.45
CA VAL A 83 -1.59 4.68 -7.89
C VAL A 83 -1.33 5.85 -6.97
N GLU A 84 -1.05 7.01 -7.53
CA GLU A 84 -0.84 8.23 -6.76
C GLU A 84 -1.23 9.46 -7.58
N ALA A 85 -2.10 10.28 -7.03
CA ALA A 85 -2.52 11.53 -7.66
C ALA A 85 -1.51 12.65 -7.41
N TYR A 86 -0.85 12.63 -6.24
CA TYR A 86 0.02 13.70 -5.75
C TYR A 86 1.36 13.15 -5.26
N PRO A 87 2.28 12.79 -6.18
CA PRO A 87 3.57 12.21 -5.82
C PRO A 87 4.34 13.01 -4.76
N VAL A 88 5.07 12.30 -3.90
CA VAL A 88 5.99 12.90 -2.93
C VAL A 88 7.16 13.56 -3.66
N GLU A 89 7.57 14.73 -3.19
CA GLU A 89 8.68 15.47 -3.80
C GLU A 89 10.04 14.82 -3.49
N LYS A 90 11.02 15.01 -4.39
CA LYS A 90 12.33 14.36 -4.25
C LYS A 90 13.06 14.72 -2.96
N ASP A 91 12.94 15.97 -2.53
CA ASP A 91 13.60 16.46 -1.32
C ASP A 91 13.01 15.77 -0.08
N GLU A 92 11.69 15.58 -0.04
CA GLU A 92 11.02 14.88 1.06
C GLU A 92 11.43 13.40 1.14
N LEU A 93 11.57 12.74 -0.01
CA LEU A 93 12.03 11.34 -0.07
C LEU A 93 13.46 11.18 0.45
N SER A 94 14.30 12.20 0.29
CA SER A 94 15.69 12.17 0.75
C SER A 94 15.84 12.23 2.27
N GLU A 95 14.81 12.72 2.96
CA GLU A 95 14.73 12.78 4.42
C GLU A 95 14.16 11.48 5.03
N LEU A 96 13.74 10.52 4.20
CA LEU A 96 13.21 9.25 4.67
C LEU A 96 14.33 8.27 5.03
N ASN A 97 14.25 7.68 6.22
CA ASN A 97 15.29 6.79 6.75
C ASN A 97 14.99 5.29 6.55
N TYR A 98 14.12 4.94 5.60
CA TYR A 98 13.67 3.56 5.44
C TYR A 98 14.78 2.56 5.15
N ILE A 99 15.81 2.96 4.40
CA ILE A 99 16.93 2.08 4.07
C ILE A 99 17.63 1.59 5.34
N SER A 100 17.97 2.50 6.26
CA SER A 100 18.63 2.13 7.50
C SER A 100 17.71 1.45 8.49
N GLN A 101 16.43 1.83 8.54
CA GLN A 101 15.44 1.19 9.42
C GLN A 101 15.07 -0.23 9.00
N LEU A 102 15.28 -0.57 7.73
CA LEU A 102 15.05 -1.90 7.19
C LEU A 102 16.34 -2.73 7.09
N ASP A 103 17.49 -2.20 7.56
CA ASP A 103 18.82 -2.80 7.38
C ASP A 103 19.08 -3.19 5.91
N ALA A 104 18.71 -2.29 4.99
CA ALA A 104 18.58 -2.55 3.56
C ALA A 104 19.58 -1.75 2.70
N GLU A 105 20.75 -1.39 3.24
CA GLU A 105 21.79 -0.61 2.55
C GLU A 105 22.16 -1.20 1.18
N ALA A 106 22.20 -2.54 1.08
CA ALA A 106 22.48 -3.26 -0.16
C ALA A 106 21.43 -3.02 -1.27
N HIS A 107 20.25 -2.49 -0.92
CA HIS A 107 19.13 -2.24 -1.81
C HIS A 107 18.80 -0.74 -1.96
N LYS A 108 19.69 0.16 -1.50
CA LYS A 108 19.51 1.61 -1.62
C LYS A 108 19.27 2.07 -3.06
N ASP A 109 20.00 1.52 -4.03
CA ASP A 109 19.86 1.88 -5.43
C ASP A 109 18.52 1.40 -6.02
N ILE A 110 17.98 0.29 -5.53
CA ILE A 110 16.65 -0.19 -5.91
C ILE A 110 15.57 0.79 -5.44
N PHE A 111 15.63 1.21 -4.17
CA PHE A 111 14.69 2.21 -3.64
C PHE A 111 14.76 3.53 -4.42
N LYS A 112 15.98 3.98 -4.74
CA LYS A 112 16.19 5.16 -5.58
C LYS A 112 15.60 4.97 -6.98
N GLN A 113 15.85 3.83 -7.61
CA GLN A 113 15.32 3.49 -8.93
C GLN A 113 13.78 3.51 -8.95
N MET A 114 13.11 2.93 -7.95
CA MET A 114 11.65 2.95 -7.83
C MET A 114 11.07 4.37 -7.89
N HIS A 115 11.78 5.36 -7.35
CA HIS A 115 11.37 6.77 -7.39
C HIS A 115 11.75 7.48 -8.70
N GLN A 116 12.76 7.00 -9.42
CA GLN A 116 13.25 7.59 -10.66
C GLN A 116 12.59 7.06 -11.93
N VAL A 117 11.99 5.86 -11.91
CA VAL A 117 11.27 5.32 -13.07
C VAL A 117 10.09 6.22 -13.47
N SER A 118 9.84 6.28 -14.79
CA SER A 118 8.74 7.03 -15.39
C SER A 118 7.39 6.58 -14.85
N TRP A 119 6.45 7.52 -14.75
CA TRP A 119 5.04 7.21 -14.54
C TRP A 119 4.42 6.59 -15.79
N ASP A 120 3.34 5.84 -15.58
CA ASP A 120 2.45 5.24 -16.58
C ASP A 120 3.16 4.29 -17.55
N LYS A 121 4.24 3.67 -17.08
CA LYS A 121 5.02 2.68 -17.81
C LYS A 121 5.56 1.63 -16.86
N GLU A 122 5.36 0.37 -17.21
CA GLU A 122 5.99 -0.74 -16.50
C GLU A 122 7.50 -0.75 -16.73
N VAL A 123 8.26 -0.87 -15.64
CA VAL A 123 9.70 -1.02 -15.65
C VAL A 123 10.08 -2.23 -14.80
N VAL A 124 10.94 -3.09 -15.34
CA VAL A 124 11.55 -4.19 -14.59
C VAL A 124 12.58 -3.60 -13.62
N ILE A 125 12.33 -3.73 -12.32
CA ILE A 125 13.23 -3.27 -11.26
C ILE A 125 14.24 -4.38 -10.93
N ALA A 126 13.78 -5.63 -10.90
CA ALA A 126 14.58 -6.82 -10.70
C ALA A 126 13.94 -8.02 -11.44
N PRO A 127 14.64 -9.15 -11.62
CA PRO A 127 14.08 -10.32 -12.32
C PRO A 127 12.73 -10.82 -11.79
N HIS A 128 12.48 -10.65 -10.48
CA HIS A 128 11.25 -11.07 -9.81
C HIS A 128 10.31 -9.89 -9.49
N PHE A 129 10.59 -8.66 -9.95
CA PHE A 129 9.83 -7.47 -9.58
C PHE A 129 9.77 -6.43 -10.71
N SER A 130 8.57 -6.15 -11.21
CA SER A 130 8.27 -4.99 -12.06
C SER A 130 7.46 -3.94 -11.30
N LEU A 131 7.63 -2.67 -11.67
CA LEU A 131 6.92 -1.54 -11.10
C LEU A 131 6.30 -0.69 -12.21
N ASN A 132 5.03 -0.38 -12.08
CA ASN A 132 4.34 0.69 -12.81
C ASN A 132 3.73 1.67 -11.80
N LYS A 133 4.11 2.95 -11.87
CA LYS A 133 3.48 3.99 -11.05
C LYS A 133 2.48 4.74 -11.91
N ARG A 134 1.22 4.80 -11.51
CA ARG A 134 0.13 5.42 -12.27
C ARG A 134 -0.23 6.76 -11.69
N LYS A 135 -0.09 7.84 -12.47
CA LYS A 135 -0.37 9.20 -11.99
C LYS A 135 -1.83 9.55 -12.24
N GLN A 136 -2.71 9.04 -11.40
CA GLN A 136 -4.16 9.18 -11.59
C GLN A 136 -4.90 9.22 -10.25
N GLN A 137 -6.14 9.71 -10.29
CA GLN A 137 -7.05 9.67 -9.15
C GLN A 137 -7.66 8.27 -9.00
N PHE A 138 -8.05 7.89 -7.79
CA PHE A 138 -8.53 6.53 -7.51
C PHE A 138 -9.88 6.23 -8.18
N GLU A 139 -10.68 7.26 -8.44
CA GLU A 139 -11.96 7.20 -9.15
C GLU A 139 -11.79 6.81 -10.63
N GLN A 140 -10.60 7.02 -11.20
CA GLN A 140 -10.27 6.70 -12.59
C GLN A 140 -9.90 5.22 -12.78
N ILE A 141 -9.72 4.48 -11.68
CA ILE A 141 -9.47 3.05 -11.71
C ILE A 141 -10.64 2.33 -12.37
N SER A 142 -10.33 1.57 -13.40
CA SER A 142 -11.25 0.80 -14.25
C SER A 142 -10.68 -0.59 -14.58
N ASP A 143 -9.75 -1.05 -13.75
CA ASP A 143 -9.15 -2.38 -13.86
C ASP A 143 -10.20 -3.47 -13.61
N ASP A 144 -10.15 -4.54 -14.40
CA ASP A 144 -11.02 -5.71 -14.25
C ASP A 144 -10.17 -6.99 -14.14
N SER A 145 -10.27 -7.67 -13.01
CA SER A 145 -9.68 -8.98 -12.76
C SER A 145 -8.19 -9.06 -13.12
N ARG A 146 -7.42 -8.02 -12.73
CA ARG A 146 -5.99 -7.90 -13.01
C ARG A 146 -5.11 -8.22 -11.81
N PHE A 147 -5.60 -7.96 -10.60
CA PHE A 147 -4.78 -7.99 -9.39
C PHE A 147 -5.14 -9.14 -8.47
N HIS A 148 -4.13 -9.72 -7.84
CA HIS A 148 -4.31 -10.78 -6.84
C HIS A 148 -4.42 -10.17 -5.43
N LEU A 149 -3.78 -9.03 -5.23
CA LEU A 149 -3.67 -8.36 -3.94
C LEU A 149 -3.80 -6.85 -4.10
N ILE A 150 -4.63 -6.23 -3.27
CA ILE A 150 -4.73 -4.78 -3.16
C ILE A 150 -4.22 -4.34 -1.79
N TYR A 151 -3.23 -3.45 -1.79
CA TYR A 151 -2.87 -2.65 -0.63
C TYR A 151 -3.70 -1.38 -0.65
N TYR A 152 -4.70 -1.31 0.23
CA TYR A 152 -5.57 -0.15 0.33
C TYR A 152 -5.02 0.80 1.40
N ASP A 153 -4.08 1.64 0.99
CA ASP A 153 -3.30 2.56 1.85
C ASP A 153 -3.64 4.03 1.59
N ALA A 154 -4.93 4.31 1.41
CA ALA A 154 -5.44 5.67 1.31
C ALA A 154 -5.41 6.38 2.68
N PHE A 155 -5.38 7.72 2.68
CA PHE A 155 -5.59 8.47 3.92
C PHE A 155 -6.95 8.16 4.53
N GLY A 156 -7.03 8.26 5.87
CA GLY A 156 -8.19 7.81 6.61
C GLY A 156 -9.48 8.53 6.25
N ALA A 157 -10.62 7.85 6.40
CA ALA A 157 -11.96 8.36 6.08
C ALA A 157 -12.36 9.68 6.77
N ARG A 158 -11.60 10.14 7.77
CA ARG A 158 -11.80 11.46 8.39
C ARG A 158 -11.38 12.59 7.44
N VAL A 159 -10.30 12.39 6.70
CA VAL A 159 -9.72 13.43 5.83
C VAL A 159 -10.10 13.23 4.37
N GLN A 160 -10.29 11.99 3.93
CA GLN A 160 -10.70 11.65 2.57
C GLN A 160 -11.87 10.65 2.57
N PRO A 161 -13.06 11.00 3.12
CA PRO A 161 -14.22 10.10 3.19
C PRO A 161 -14.67 9.54 1.84
N GLU A 162 -14.48 10.30 0.76
CA GLU A 162 -14.82 9.94 -0.61
C GLU A 162 -14.16 8.64 -1.07
N LEU A 163 -12.97 8.35 -0.54
CA LEU A 163 -12.21 7.14 -0.84
C LEU A 163 -12.72 5.91 -0.08
N TRP A 164 -13.64 6.05 0.87
CA TRP A 164 -14.12 4.92 1.69
C TRP A 164 -15.58 4.56 1.40
N THR A 165 -15.99 4.82 0.16
CA THR A 165 -17.35 4.65 -0.33
C THR A 165 -17.56 3.30 -1.02
N GLU A 166 -18.82 2.86 -1.13
CA GLU A 166 -19.19 1.65 -1.86
C GLU A 166 -18.75 1.71 -3.32
N SER A 167 -18.85 2.87 -3.98
CA SER A 167 -18.43 3.04 -5.38
C SER A 167 -16.93 2.80 -5.57
N VAL A 168 -16.09 3.25 -4.63
CA VAL A 168 -14.65 3.01 -4.67
C VAL A 168 -14.33 1.55 -4.36
N PHE A 169 -14.96 0.95 -3.35
CA PHE A 169 -14.75 -0.48 -3.08
C PHE A 169 -15.26 -1.39 -4.19
N LYS A 170 -16.28 -0.98 -4.94
CA LYS A 170 -16.75 -1.71 -6.13
C LYS A 170 -15.65 -1.78 -7.20
N LYS A 171 -14.93 -0.69 -7.44
CA LYS A 171 -13.77 -0.67 -8.35
C LYS A 171 -12.67 -1.61 -7.86
N MET A 172 -12.41 -1.65 -6.56
CA MET A 172 -11.40 -2.57 -5.98
C MET A 172 -11.83 -4.03 -6.13
N TYR A 173 -13.12 -4.32 -5.94
CA TYR A 173 -13.69 -5.64 -6.13
C TYR A 173 -13.60 -6.09 -7.59
N GLU A 174 -13.90 -5.20 -8.54
CA GLU A 174 -13.78 -5.45 -9.98
C GLU A 174 -12.31 -5.69 -10.37
N ALA A 175 -11.38 -4.88 -9.84
CA ALA A 175 -9.95 -4.97 -10.14
C ALA A 175 -9.29 -6.28 -9.67
N LEU A 176 -9.83 -6.92 -8.62
CA LEU A 176 -9.30 -8.19 -8.11
C LEU A 176 -9.73 -9.38 -8.97
N CYS A 177 -8.79 -10.31 -9.21
CA CYS A 177 -9.11 -11.65 -9.69
C CYS A 177 -9.97 -12.40 -8.66
N PRO A 178 -10.78 -13.39 -9.07
CA PRO A 178 -11.36 -14.36 -8.15
C PRO A 178 -10.28 -14.99 -7.26
N GLY A 179 -10.58 -15.16 -5.96
CA GLY A 179 -9.61 -15.57 -4.95
C GLY A 179 -8.62 -14.48 -4.51
N GLY A 180 -8.72 -13.26 -5.05
CA GLY A 180 -7.89 -12.12 -4.67
C GLY A 180 -8.31 -11.47 -3.35
N CYS A 181 -7.41 -10.70 -2.74
CA CYS A 181 -7.69 -10.03 -1.47
C CYS A 181 -7.26 -8.57 -1.43
N LEU A 182 -7.95 -7.81 -0.58
CA LEU A 182 -7.62 -6.43 -0.22
C LEU A 182 -7.29 -6.39 1.26
N VAL A 183 -6.24 -5.66 1.62
CA VAL A 183 -5.85 -5.40 3.02
C VAL A 183 -5.75 -3.90 3.28
N THR A 184 -6.14 -3.48 4.47
CA THR A 184 -6.04 -2.08 4.90
C THR A 184 -5.84 -1.97 6.40
N TYR A 185 -5.12 -0.94 6.83
CA TYR A 185 -4.95 -0.63 8.26
C TYR A 185 -6.28 -0.21 8.93
N SER A 186 -7.25 0.24 8.14
CA SER A 186 -8.50 0.81 8.65
C SER A 186 -9.45 -0.27 9.14
N SER A 187 -10.13 -0.02 10.26
CA SER A 187 -11.19 -0.85 10.83
C SER A 187 -12.51 -0.11 11.01
N LYS A 188 -12.70 0.99 10.26
CA LYS A 188 -13.95 1.77 10.31
C LYS A 188 -15.14 0.91 9.90
N SER A 189 -16.20 0.96 10.71
CA SER A 189 -17.43 0.19 10.43
C SER A 189 -18.10 0.59 9.12
N SER A 190 -17.99 1.85 8.69
CA SER A 190 -18.46 2.32 7.38
C SER A 190 -17.74 1.62 6.24
N ALA A 191 -16.39 1.58 6.28
CA ALA A 191 -15.59 0.89 5.27
C ALA A 191 -15.93 -0.60 5.20
N ARG A 192 -16.06 -1.27 6.36
CA ARG A 192 -16.49 -2.68 6.40
C ARG A 192 -17.86 -2.89 5.75
N ARG A 193 -18.85 -2.05 6.06
CA ARG A 193 -20.18 -2.15 5.44
C ARG A 193 -20.11 -1.95 3.92
N ALA A 194 -19.32 -0.98 3.48
CA ALA A 194 -19.17 -0.69 2.06
C ALA A 194 -18.50 -1.85 1.31
N MET A 195 -17.47 -2.48 1.88
CA MET A 195 -16.86 -3.69 1.33
C MET A 195 -17.85 -4.86 1.26
N LEU A 196 -18.63 -5.09 2.31
CA LEU A 196 -19.66 -6.15 2.31
C LEU A 196 -20.73 -5.91 1.25
N ALA A 197 -21.15 -4.65 1.07
CA ALA A 197 -22.19 -4.28 0.10
C ALA A 197 -21.79 -4.58 -1.36
N VAL A 198 -20.48 -4.55 -1.68
CA VAL A 198 -19.97 -4.85 -3.02
C VAL A 198 -19.60 -6.31 -3.23
N GLY A 199 -19.80 -7.17 -2.22
CA GLY A 199 -19.61 -8.62 -2.33
C GLY A 199 -18.30 -9.17 -1.76
N PHE A 200 -17.50 -8.36 -1.06
CA PHE A 200 -16.34 -8.90 -0.34
C PHE A 200 -16.76 -9.75 0.85
N ARG A 201 -16.06 -10.86 1.08
CA ARG A 201 -16.01 -11.51 2.40
C ARG A 201 -15.00 -10.80 3.29
N VAL A 202 -15.46 -10.13 4.34
CA VAL A 202 -14.61 -9.27 5.18
C VAL A 202 -14.28 -9.89 6.54
N GLU A 203 -12.99 -9.96 6.85
CA GLU A 203 -12.41 -10.43 8.11
C GLU A 203 -11.88 -9.25 8.93
N LYS A 204 -12.08 -9.32 10.25
CA LYS A 204 -11.40 -8.44 11.20
C LYS A 204 -10.18 -9.15 11.74
N LEU A 205 -9.03 -8.52 11.63
CA LEU A 205 -7.75 -9.04 12.11
C LEU A 205 -7.19 -8.13 13.19
N LYS A 206 -6.24 -8.64 13.99
CA LYS A 206 -5.51 -7.82 14.96
C LYS A 206 -4.80 -6.68 14.23
N GLY A 207 -4.95 -5.45 14.71
CA GLY A 207 -4.30 -4.28 14.11
C GLY A 207 -2.80 -4.20 14.40
N PRO A 208 -2.07 -3.33 13.66
CA PRO A 208 -0.67 -3.00 13.94
C PRO A 208 -0.52 -2.25 15.28
N PRO A 209 0.71 -2.01 15.77
CA PRO A 209 0.95 -1.19 16.96
C PRO A 209 0.15 0.12 16.95
N GLY A 210 -0.58 0.39 18.02
CA GLY A 210 -1.46 1.57 18.14
C GLY A 210 -2.89 1.39 17.59
N LYS A 211 -3.20 0.30 16.87
CA LYS A 211 -4.54 0.00 16.34
C LYS A 211 -5.05 -1.35 16.85
N ARG A 212 -6.33 -1.40 17.27
CA ARG A 212 -6.94 -2.64 17.80
C ARG A 212 -7.22 -3.66 16.70
N GLU A 213 -7.80 -3.18 15.61
CA GLU A 213 -8.28 -4.01 14.51
C GLU A 213 -7.84 -3.42 13.18
N MET A 214 -7.70 -4.28 12.18
CA MET A 214 -7.56 -3.96 10.76
C MET A 214 -8.53 -4.83 9.95
N LEU A 215 -8.66 -4.57 8.64
CA LEU A 215 -9.55 -5.34 7.76
C LEU A 215 -8.78 -6.05 6.66
N ARG A 216 -9.25 -7.26 6.34
CA ARG A 216 -8.93 -7.99 5.12
C ARG A 216 -10.21 -8.40 4.44
N ALA A 217 -10.28 -8.26 3.12
CA ALA A 217 -11.47 -8.50 2.33
C ALA A 217 -11.13 -9.40 1.14
N TRP A 218 -11.87 -10.49 0.97
CA TRP A 218 -11.66 -11.48 -0.09
C TRP A 218 -12.73 -11.40 -1.16
N LYS A 219 -12.32 -11.46 -2.43
CA LYS A 219 -13.20 -11.80 -3.55
C LYS A 219 -13.21 -13.32 -3.65
N GLU A 220 -14.35 -13.94 -3.37
CA GLU A 220 -14.48 -15.39 -3.43
C GLU A 220 -14.29 -15.90 -4.88
N GLU A 221 -14.01 -17.20 -5.01
CA GLU A 221 -13.79 -17.86 -6.31
C GLU A 221 -15.07 -17.96 -7.16
#